data_AF-A0A946TRA9-F1
#
_entry.id   AF-A0A946TRA9-F1
#
_cell.length_a   1.000
_cell.length_b   1.000
_cell.length_c   1.000
_cell.angle_alpha   90.00
_cell.angle_beta   90.00
_cell.angle_gamma   90.00
#
_symmetry.space_group_name_H-M   'P 1'
#
loop_
_entity.id
_entity.type
_entity.pdbx_description
1 polymer ?
#
loop_
_entity_poly.entity_id
_entity_poly.type
_entity_poly.pdbx_seq_one_letter_code
_entity_poly.pdbx_strand_id
1 'polypeptide(L)'
;MAANIKLRAEKRARRNDSSEVLDEHVLPFIDTSVNIEAGAEGEFVWAAASLARLSRVPDAMRDATRSRIESVAQERGTTEVTLEVVEAGLEQARAAMNEAIAQKDDEPAEAEEKPEDKKGFVCPFAGNAKTETSEEAKATFVWAEDAEARMAKIPAGFMREMTRQRVEVYAEKHEIETITEALVEEKYAEWAKGSAKQKRQMAWDEDALARVQRIPDFVRGMVELEIERCARELELDRVTTAAVDMASEAWEGMGDFHSDANPDLYKKD
;
A
#
# COMPACT_ATOMS: atom_id res chain seq x y z
N MET A 1 -27.31 -5.61 -4.30
CA MET A 1 -26.38 -5.99 -5.39
C MET A 1 -26.99 -5.73 -6.78
N ALA A 2 -28.23 -6.17 -7.06
CA ALA A 2 -28.88 -6.03 -8.37
C ALA A 2 -29.13 -4.59 -8.90
N ALA A 3 -29.42 -3.62 -8.03
CA ALA A 3 -29.76 -2.25 -8.46
C ALA A 3 -28.60 -1.51 -9.15
N ASN A 4 -27.35 -1.77 -8.74
CA ASN A 4 -26.16 -1.16 -9.35
C ASN A 4 -25.84 -1.73 -10.74
N ILE A 5 -26.16 -3.00 -10.97
CA ILE A 5 -25.95 -3.67 -12.26
C ILE A 5 -26.94 -3.14 -13.29
N LYS A 6 -28.22 -2.97 -12.89
CA LYS A 6 -29.27 -2.43 -13.76
C LYS A 6 -28.91 -1.04 -14.31
N LEU A 7 -28.49 -0.11 -13.46
CA LEU A 7 -28.12 1.25 -13.89
C LEU A 7 -26.93 1.26 -14.88
N ARG A 8 -25.97 0.36 -14.69
CA ARG A 8 -24.80 0.22 -15.56
C ARG A 8 -25.16 -0.40 -16.90
N ALA A 9 -26.04 -1.40 -16.90
CA ALA A 9 -26.57 -2.03 -18.11
C ALA A 9 -27.44 -1.06 -18.92
N GLU A 10 -28.32 -0.29 -18.27
CA GLU A 10 -29.13 0.76 -18.91
C GLU A 10 -28.29 1.88 -19.52
N LYS A 11 -27.18 2.25 -18.88
CA LYS A 11 -26.24 3.24 -19.42
C LYS A 11 -25.49 2.69 -20.63
N ARG A 12 -25.15 1.40 -20.64
CA ARG A 12 -24.50 0.71 -21.76
C ARG A 12 -25.46 0.53 -22.95
N ALA A 13 -26.71 0.16 -22.70
CA ALA A 13 -27.76 0.07 -23.73
C ALA A 13 -27.95 1.42 -24.45
N ARG A 14 -28.03 2.52 -23.70
CA ARG A 14 -28.10 3.88 -24.27
C ARG A 14 -26.89 4.26 -25.10
N ARG A 15 -25.69 3.81 -24.73
CA ARG A 15 -24.45 4.05 -25.50
C ARG A 15 -24.40 3.22 -26.79
N ASN A 16 -25.06 2.08 -26.82
CA ASN A 16 -25.16 1.20 -27.98
C ASN A 16 -26.40 1.53 -28.84
N ASP A 17 -27.03 2.69 -28.65
CA ASP A 17 -28.27 3.12 -29.31
C ASP A 17 -29.43 2.12 -29.18
N SER A 18 -29.42 1.28 -28.13
CA SER A 18 -30.48 0.33 -27.84
C SER A 18 -31.51 0.95 -26.89
N SER A 19 -32.79 0.85 -27.26
CA SER A 19 -33.92 1.27 -26.42
C SER A 19 -34.25 0.28 -25.31
N GLU A 20 -33.71 -0.94 -25.38
CA GLU A 20 -33.93 -2.01 -24.41
C GLU A 20 -32.61 -2.57 -23.88
N VAL A 21 -32.63 -3.03 -22.62
CA VAL A 21 -31.47 -3.65 -21.98
C VAL A 21 -31.44 -5.13 -22.35
N LEU A 22 -30.73 -5.45 -23.43
CA LEU A 22 -30.44 -6.82 -23.87
C LEU A 22 -29.33 -7.49 -23.04
N ASP A 23 -29.23 -8.82 -23.13
CA ASP A 23 -28.26 -9.65 -22.38
C ASP A 23 -26.81 -9.16 -22.55
N GLU A 24 -26.41 -8.76 -23.75
CA GLU A 24 -25.07 -8.20 -24.03
C GLU A 24 -24.72 -6.95 -23.21
N HIS A 25 -25.71 -6.20 -22.74
CA HIS A 25 -25.51 -5.02 -21.89
C HIS A 25 -25.33 -5.39 -20.43
N VAL A 26 -25.82 -6.57 -20.02
CA VAL A 26 -25.86 -7.04 -18.64
C VAL A 26 -24.72 -8.02 -18.36
N LEU A 27 -24.43 -8.93 -19.29
CA LEU A 27 -23.42 -9.98 -19.20
C LEU A 27 -22.05 -9.48 -18.70
N PRO A 28 -21.51 -8.34 -19.17
CA PRO A 28 -20.25 -7.79 -18.68
C PRO A 28 -20.20 -7.43 -17.19
N PHE A 29 -21.35 -7.34 -16.53
CA PHE A 29 -21.48 -6.97 -15.12
C PHE A 29 -21.94 -8.14 -14.23
N ILE A 30 -22.36 -9.25 -14.83
CA ILE A 30 -22.79 -10.46 -14.11
C ILE A 30 -21.73 -11.54 -14.21
N ASP A 31 -21.12 -11.69 -15.38
CA ASP A 31 -20.14 -12.73 -15.62
C ASP A 31 -18.74 -12.14 -15.67
N THR A 32 -18.00 -12.34 -14.58
CA THR A 32 -16.60 -11.90 -14.45
C THR A 32 -15.65 -12.64 -15.40
N SER A 33 -16.11 -13.67 -16.12
CA SER A 33 -15.30 -14.46 -17.03
C SER A 33 -15.30 -13.96 -18.49
N VAL A 34 -16.26 -13.12 -18.92
CA VAL A 34 -16.55 -12.93 -20.38
C VAL A 34 -16.30 -11.52 -20.93
N ASN A 35 -15.56 -10.66 -20.22
CA ASN A 35 -15.20 -9.34 -20.74
C ASN A 35 -13.85 -9.40 -21.48
N ILE A 36 -13.79 -10.24 -22.52
CA ILE A 36 -12.61 -10.64 -23.28
C ILE A 36 -12.76 -10.08 -24.70
N GLU A 37 -11.98 -9.04 -25.05
CA GLU A 37 -11.94 -8.49 -26.41
C GLU A 37 -11.14 -9.42 -27.32
N ALA A 38 -11.72 -9.91 -28.43
CA ALA A 38 -11.03 -10.85 -29.32
C ALA A 38 -9.66 -10.30 -29.78
N GLY A 39 -8.57 -10.88 -29.27
CA GLY A 39 -7.20 -10.57 -29.67
C GLY A 39 -6.81 -11.27 -30.98
N ALA A 40 -5.70 -10.82 -31.58
CA ALA A 40 -5.15 -11.44 -32.78
C ALA A 40 -4.67 -12.88 -32.50
N GLU A 41 -4.56 -13.71 -33.56
CA GLU A 41 -4.06 -15.09 -33.44
C GLU A 41 -2.66 -15.10 -32.80
N GLY A 42 -2.56 -15.70 -31.60
CA GLY A 42 -1.32 -15.81 -30.83
C GLY A 42 -1.15 -14.79 -29.70
N GLU A 43 -2.09 -13.86 -29.51
CA GLU A 43 -2.08 -12.90 -28.40
C GLU A 43 -2.98 -13.35 -27.25
N PHE A 44 -2.51 -13.18 -26.01
CA PHE A 44 -3.31 -13.45 -24.83
C PHE A 44 -4.36 -12.36 -24.63
N VAL A 45 -5.62 -12.77 -24.46
CA VAL A 45 -6.71 -11.85 -24.20
C VAL A 45 -6.96 -11.73 -22.70
N TRP A 46 -6.84 -10.52 -22.18
CA TRP A 46 -6.96 -10.25 -20.76
C TRP A 46 -8.35 -9.74 -20.39
N ALA A 47 -9.01 -10.42 -19.46
CA ALA A 47 -10.22 -9.88 -18.86
C ALA A 47 -9.91 -8.58 -18.10
N ALA A 48 -10.84 -7.62 -18.09
CA ALA A 48 -10.64 -6.33 -17.40
C ALA A 48 -10.30 -6.49 -15.90
N ALA A 49 -10.90 -7.49 -15.24
CA ALA A 49 -10.60 -7.83 -13.84
C ALA A 49 -9.15 -8.35 -13.66
N SER A 50 -8.65 -9.11 -14.64
CA SER A 50 -7.28 -9.63 -14.68
C SER A 50 -6.25 -8.51 -14.79
N LEU A 51 -6.48 -7.54 -15.69
CA LEU A 51 -5.64 -6.35 -15.81
C LEU A 51 -5.62 -5.51 -14.53
N ALA A 52 -6.79 -5.33 -13.90
CA ALA A 52 -6.90 -4.62 -12.62
C ALA A 52 -6.20 -5.34 -11.46
N ARG A 53 -6.01 -6.66 -11.55
CA ARG A 53 -5.25 -7.43 -10.57
C ARG A 53 -3.75 -7.32 -10.82
N LEU A 54 -3.32 -7.38 -12.09
CA LEU A 54 -1.93 -7.21 -12.50
C LEU A 54 -1.41 -5.79 -12.18
N SER A 55 -2.25 -4.75 -12.28
CA SER A 55 -1.83 -3.38 -11.95
C SER A 55 -1.48 -3.17 -10.47
N ARG A 56 -1.94 -4.06 -9.57
CA ARG A 56 -1.58 -4.04 -8.14
C ARG A 56 -0.18 -4.59 -7.87
N VAL A 57 0.43 -5.24 -8.86
CA VAL A 57 1.81 -5.70 -8.78
C VAL A 57 2.74 -4.48 -8.97
N PRO A 58 3.81 -4.35 -8.16
CA PRO A 58 4.80 -3.29 -8.34
C PRO A 58 5.35 -3.25 -9.77
N ASP A 59 5.58 -2.06 -10.31
CA ASP A 59 6.05 -1.85 -11.69
C ASP A 59 7.26 -2.71 -12.04
N ALA A 60 8.27 -2.75 -11.16
CA ALA A 60 9.50 -3.51 -11.34
C ALA A 60 9.29 -5.03 -11.51
N MET A 61 8.15 -5.56 -11.04
CA MET A 61 7.83 -6.99 -11.08
C MET A 61 6.66 -7.30 -12.02
N ARG A 62 6.01 -6.27 -12.59
CA ARG A 62 4.77 -6.42 -13.33
C ARG A 62 4.97 -7.23 -14.61
N ASP A 63 6.04 -6.96 -15.36
CA ASP A 63 6.33 -7.69 -16.62
C ASP A 63 6.69 -9.16 -16.36
N ALA A 64 7.54 -9.43 -15.36
CA ALA A 64 7.86 -10.80 -14.96
C ALA A 64 6.62 -11.56 -14.47
N THR A 65 5.71 -10.87 -13.77
CA THR A 65 4.45 -11.45 -13.30
C THR A 65 3.48 -11.69 -14.46
N ARG A 66 3.40 -10.77 -15.43
CA ARG A 66 2.63 -10.94 -16.66
C ARG A 66 3.08 -12.20 -17.41
N SER A 67 4.39 -12.36 -17.65
CA SER A 67 4.91 -13.53 -18.37
C SER A 67 4.58 -14.84 -17.66
N ARG A 68 4.63 -14.88 -16.32
CA ARG A 68 4.22 -16.07 -15.55
C ARG A 68 2.74 -16.39 -15.72
N ILE A 69 1.88 -15.38 -15.67
CA ILE A 69 0.43 -15.55 -15.89
C ILE A 69 0.16 -16.09 -17.31
N GLU A 70 0.86 -15.56 -18.32
CA GLU A 70 0.79 -16.03 -19.70
C GLU A 70 1.27 -17.48 -19.85
N SER A 71 2.35 -17.87 -19.14
CA SER A 71 2.79 -19.26 -19.08
C SER A 71 1.71 -20.18 -18.48
N VAL A 72 1.04 -19.76 -17.41
CA VAL A 72 -0.07 -20.54 -16.83
C VAL A 72 -1.24 -20.67 -17.80
N ALA A 73 -1.56 -19.61 -18.55
CA ALA A 73 -2.59 -19.66 -19.58
C ALA A 73 -2.21 -20.68 -20.67
N GLN A 74 -0.96 -20.63 -21.13
CA GLN A 74 -0.41 -21.53 -22.14
C GLN A 74 -0.40 -23.00 -21.68
N GLU A 75 0.03 -23.27 -20.44
CA GLU A 75 0.01 -24.60 -19.82
C GLU A 75 -1.41 -25.17 -19.75
N ARG A 76 -2.40 -24.31 -19.52
CA ARG A 76 -3.83 -24.66 -19.52
C ARG A 76 -4.42 -24.74 -20.94
N GLY A 77 -3.63 -24.49 -21.97
CA GLY A 77 -4.07 -24.51 -23.37
C GLY A 77 -5.09 -23.42 -23.70
N THR A 78 -5.11 -22.32 -22.95
CA THR A 78 -6.01 -21.18 -23.17
C THR A 78 -5.22 -19.93 -23.52
N THR A 79 -5.78 -19.13 -24.43
CA THR A 79 -5.32 -17.76 -24.70
C THR A 79 -6.09 -16.72 -23.89
N GLU A 80 -7.07 -17.15 -23.10
CA GLU A 80 -7.91 -16.30 -22.25
C GLU A 80 -7.34 -16.19 -20.83
N VAL A 81 -6.93 -14.98 -20.46
CA VAL A 81 -6.41 -14.67 -19.13
C VAL A 81 -7.55 -14.21 -18.23
N THR A 82 -8.19 -15.18 -17.59
CA THR A 82 -9.23 -14.96 -16.57
C THR A 82 -8.62 -14.64 -15.20
N LEU A 83 -9.46 -14.26 -14.24
CA LEU A 83 -9.02 -13.99 -12.88
C LEU A 83 -8.32 -15.20 -12.24
N GLU A 84 -8.81 -16.41 -12.52
CA GLU A 84 -8.24 -17.65 -12.00
C GLU A 84 -6.80 -17.88 -12.52
N VAL A 85 -6.57 -17.60 -13.81
CA VAL A 85 -5.25 -17.72 -14.43
C VAL A 85 -4.26 -16.71 -13.82
N VAL A 86 -4.73 -15.49 -13.53
CA VAL A 86 -3.94 -14.48 -12.82
C VAL A 86 -3.60 -14.91 -11.40
N GLU A 87 -4.56 -15.45 -10.66
CA GLU A 87 -4.35 -15.89 -9.28
C GLU A 87 -3.34 -17.04 -9.22
N ALA A 88 -3.46 -18.02 -10.11
CA ALA A 88 -2.50 -19.11 -10.23
C ALA A 88 -1.08 -18.62 -10.60
N GLY A 89 -0.95 -17.68 -11.55
CA GLY A 89 0.35 -17.10 -11.90
C GLY A 89 0.99 -16.28 -10.78
N LEU A 90 0.18 -15.56 -10.00
CA LEU A 90 0.65 -14.82 -8.82
C LEU A 90 1.09 -15.75 -7.68
N GLU A 91 0.39 -16.87 -7.49
CA GLU A 91 0.77 -17.89 -6.53
C GLU A 91 2.11 -18.54 -6.90
N GLN A 92 2.29 -18.92 -8.16
CA GLN A 92 3.58 -19.42 -8.66
C GLN A 92 4.70 -18.38 -8.48
N ALA A 93 4.42 -17.10 -8.73
CA ALA A 93 5.40 -16.03 -8.53
C ALA A 93 5.84 -15.90 -7.06
N ARG A 94 4.91 -16.05 -6.11
CA ARG A 94 5.19 -16.06 -4.67
C ARG A 94 5.95 -17.30 -4.24
N ALA A 95 5.56 -18.47 -4.74
CA ALA A 95 6.24 -19.73 -4.44
C ALA A 95 7.71 -19.68 -4.88
N ALA A 96 7.97 -19.22 -6.12
CA ALA A 96 9.33 -19.07 -6.63
C ALA A 96 10.16 -18.04 -5.84
N MET A 97 9.53 -16.96 -5.35
CA MET A 97 10.20 -15.98 -4.50
C MET A 97 10.54 -16.57 -3.13
N ASN A 98 9.60 -17.29 -2.51
CA ASN A 98 9.83 -17.96 -1.23
C ASN A 98 10.92 -19.04 -1.35
N GLU A 99 10.94 -19.79 -2.44
CA GLU A 99 11.96 -20.80 -2.72
C GLU A 99 13.34 -20.16 -2.91
N ALA A 100 13.44 -19.05 -3.65
CA ALA A 100 14.69 -18.32 -3.82
C ALA A 100 15.21 -17.67 -2.52
N ILE A 101 14.33 -17.37 -1.57
CA ILE A 101 14.70 -16.93 -0.22
C ILE A 101 15.20 -18.12 0.60
N ALA A 102 14.49 -19.25 0.56
CA ALA A 102 14.86 -20.48 1.28
C ALA A 102 16.20 -21.08 0.81
N GLN A 103 16.52 -20.98 -0.49
CA GLN A 103 17.80 -21.46 -1.04
C GLN A 103 19.01 -20.57 -0.66
N LYS A 104 18.78 -19.35 -0.13
CA LYS A 104 19.86 -18.47 0.35
C LYS A 104 20.31 -18.74 1.79
N ASP A 105 19.61 -19.62 2.52
CA ASP A 105 19.93 -19.95 3.91
C ASP A 105 20.77 -21.24 4.06
N ASP A 106 21.15 -21.93 2.96
CA ASP A 106 21.77 -23.27 3.00
C ASP A 106 23.07 -23.43 2.17
N GLU A 107 23.86 -22.36 1.99
CA GLU A 107 25.21 -22.48 1.40
C GLU A 107 26.27 -21.70 2.23
N PRO A 108 27.37 -22.35 2.67
CA PRO A 108 28.38 -21.71 3.50
C PRO A 108 29.18 -20.68 2.70
N ALA A 109 29.40 -19.52 3.32
CA ALA A 109 30.20 -18.43 2.78
C ALA A 109 31.63 -18.87 2.45
N GLU A 110 31.92 -19.10 1.17
CA GLU A 110 33.29 -19.04 0.65
C GLU A 110 33.68 -17.57 0.41
N ALA A 111 34.84 -17.24 0.98
CA ALA A 111 35.42 -15.92 0.98
C ALA A 111 35.95 -15.54 -0.41
N GLU A 112 35.57 -14.35 -0.88
CA GLU A 112 36.31 -13.66 -1.95
C GLU A 112 36.67 -12.23 -1.55
N GLU A 113 37.86 -11.85 -1.99
CA GLU A 113 38.79 -10.91 -1.39
C GLU A 113 38.48 -9.42 -1.68
N LYS A 114 38.88 -8.56 -0.74
CA LYS A 114 39.07 -7.12 -0.98
C LYS A 114 40.30 -6.88 -1.86
N PRO A 115 40.28 -5.85 -2.72
CA PRO A 115 41.49 -5.11 -3.04
C PRO A 115 41.45 -3.70 -2.44
N GLU A 116 42.54 -3.35 -1.75
CA GLU A 116 42.80 -2.06 -1.13
C GLU A 116 43.33 -0.99 -2.13
N ASP A 117 43.11 0.27 -1.73
CA ASP A 117 43.97 1.45 -1.84
C ASP A 117 44.38 2.05 -3.21
N LYS A 118 43.89 3.28 -3.44
CA LYS A 118 44.76 4.42 -3.80
C LYS A 118 44.38 5.69 -3.03
N LYS A 119 45.38 6.20 -2.30
CA LYS A 119 45.40 7.44 -1.53
C LYS A 119 45.24 8.68 -2.41
N GLY A 120 44.60 9.70 -1.81
CA GLY A 120 45.26 11.00 -1.63
C GLY A 120 44.60 12.20 -2.31
N PHE A 121 43.86 12.98 -1.52
CA PHE A 121 43.99 14.44 -1.56
C PHE A 121 43.48 15.03 -0.23
N VAL A 122 44.41 15.51 0.59
CA VAL A 122 44.13 16.30 1.80
C VAL A 122 44.10 17.77 1.36
N CYS A 123 42.96 18.44 1.52
CA CYS A 123 42.86 19.89 1.35
C CYS A 123 43.13 20.57 2.71
N PRO A 124 44.14 21.46 2.82
CA PRO A 124 44.64 21.94 4.11
C PRO A 124 44.11 23.32 4.49
N PHE A 125 42.80 23.47 4.74
CA PHE A 125 42.26 24.73 5.31
C PHE A 125 41.02 24.50 6.21
N ALA A 126 41.17 24.91 7.47
CA ALA A 126 40.13 25.19 8.49
C ALA A 126 39.30 23.98 8.97
N GLY A 127 39.11 23.68 10.26
CA GLY A 127 39.30 24.39 11.51
C GLY A 127 38.26 23.81 12.49
N ASN A 128 38.70 23.45 13.71
CA ASN A 128 37.95 22.76 14.77
C ASN A 128 36.41 22.91 14.79
N ALA A 129 35.70 21.78 14.80
CA ALA A 129 34.50 21.60 15.63
C ALA A 129 34.23 20.11 15.83
N LYS A 130 34.22 19.68 17.09
CA LYS A 130 33.74 18.37 17.51
C LYS A 130 32.30 18.20 17.02
N THR A 131 32.03 17.13 16.28
CA THR A 131 30.68 16.62 16.13
C THR A 131 30.78 15.12 16.36
N GLU A 132 30.43 14.71 17.59
CA GLU A 132 30.08 13.34 17.90
C GLU A 132 28.80 13.05 17.11
N THR A 133 28.94 12.49 15.91
CA THR A 133 27.86 11.74 15.28
C THR A 133 27.71 10.45 16.08
N SER A 134 26.83 10.49 17.07
CA SER A 134 26.20 9.30 17.62
C SER A 134 25.48 8.60 16.48
N GLU A 135 26.12 7.58 15.91
CA GLU A 135 25.41 6.54 15.16
C GLU A 135 24.52 5.81 16.16
N GLU A 136 23.28 6.26 16.30
CA GLU A 136 22.25 5.58 17.08
C GLU A 136 22.09 4.16 16.51
N ALA A 137 22.49 3.16 17.31
CA ALA A 137 22.24 1.77 17.03
C ALA A 137 20.73 1.57 16.88
N LYS A 138 20.24 1.32 15.66
CA LYS A 138 18.85 0.94 15.43
C LYS A 138 18.52 -0.27 16.31
N ALA A 139 17.67 -0.07 17.31
CA ALA A 139 17.13 -1.15 18.11
C ALA A 139 16.48 -2.16 17.16
N THR A 140 16.99 -3.39 17.15
CA THR A 140 16.48 -4.45 16.29
C THR A 140 15.45 -5.23 17.10
N PHE A 141 14.16 -4.95 16.90
CA PHE A 141 13.07 -5.64 17.59
C PHE A 141 12.78 -7.00 16.95
N VAL A 142 12.44 -7.99 17.77
CA VAL A 142 11.94 -9.29 17.28
C VAL A 142 10.43 -9.21 17.17
N TRP A 143 9.90 -9.25 15.95
CA TRP A 143 8.46 -9.34 15.73
C TRP A 143 8.03 -10.80 15.72
N ALA A 144 7.10 -11.16 16.59
CA ALA A 144 6.48 -12.48 16.59
C ALA A 144 5.61 -12.67 15.34
N GLU A 145 5.44 -13.92 14.91
CA GLU A 145 4.68 -14.28 13.70
C GLU A 145 3.23 -13.78 13.75
N ASP A 146 2.61 -13.81 14.94
CA ASP A 146 1.26 -13.31 15.17
C ASP A 146 1.16 -11.78 15.02
N ALA A 147 2.16 -11.05 15.49
CA ALA A 147 2.29 -9.61 15.32
C ALA A 147 2.51 -9.23 13.85
N GLU A 148 3.35 -9.97 13.13
CA GLU A 148 3.56 -9.79 11.69
C GLU A 148 2.27 -10.05 10.90
N ALA A 149 1.58 -11.15 11.20
CA ALA A 149 0.28 -11.45 10.61
C ALA A 149 -0.74 -10.34 10.91
N ARG A 150 -0.66 -9.73 12.10
CA ARG A 150 -1.54 -8.63 12.48
C ARG A 150 -1.25 -7.35 11.70
N MET A 151 0.02 -7.03 11.50
CA MET A 151 0.49 -5.90 10.68
C MET A 151 0.18 -6.09 9.20
N ALA A 152 0.20 -7.33 8.71
CA ALA A 152 -0.14 -7.66 7.33
C ALA A 152 -1.60 -7.32 6.97
N LYS A 153 -2.50 -7.19 7.96
CA LYS A 153 -3.89 -6.73 7.75
C LYS A 153 -3.98 -5.26 7.36
N ILE A 154 -2.96 -4.45 7.68
CA ILE A 154 -2.84 -3.07 7.20
C ILE A 154 -2.30 -3.13 5.76
N PRO A 155 -2.86 -2.39 4.78
CA PRO A 155 -2.31 -2.34 3.43
C PRO A 155 -0.80 -2.04 3.43
N ALA A 156 -0.04 -2.77 2.61
CA ALA A 156 1.39 -2.55 2.47
C ALA A 156 1.69 -1.14 1.95
N GLY A 157 2.85 -0.62 2.33
CA GLY A 157 3.27 0.76 2.05
C GLY A 157 3.36 1.60 3.32
N PHE A 158 3.31 2.91 3.14
CA PHE A 158 3.58 3.89 4.19
C PHE A 158 2.76 3.69 5.47
N MET A 159 1.46 3.44 5.39
CA MET A 159 0.61 3.26 6.59
C MET A 159 1.04 2.08 7.46
N ARG A 160 1.46 0.97 6.87
CA ARG A 160 1.94 -0.21 7.62
C ARG A 160 3.29 0.09 8.26
N GLU A 161 4.20 0.73 7.52
CA GLU A 161 5.53 1.11 8.00
C GLU A 161 5.44 2.10 9.18
N MET A 162 4.63 3.14 9.05
CA MET A 162 4.39 4.10 10.14
C MET A 162 3.78 3.42 11.36
N THR A 163 2.84 2.49 11.16
CA THR A 163 2.24 1.74 12.27
C THR A 163 3.29 0.86 12.96
N ARG A 164 4.19 0.22 12.20
CA ARG A 164 5.30 -0.59 12.72
C ARG A 164 6.21 0.27 13.60
N GLN A 165 6.70 1.38 13.05
CA GLN A 165 7.58 2.31 13.76
C GLN A 165 6.97 2.80 15.08
N ARG A 166 5.66 3.08 15.12
CA ARG A 166 4.99 3.51 16.36
C ARG A 166 4.89 2.41 17.41
N VAL A 167 4.74 1.16 17.00
CA VAL A 167 4.80 0.02 17.92
C VAL A 167 6.23 -0.18 18.42
N GLU A 168 7.24 -0.03 17.56
CA GLU A 168 8.66 -0.13 17.92
C GLU A 168 9.10 0.97 18.89
N VAL A 169 8.73 2.24 18.65
CA VAL A 169 9.00 3.34 19.59
C VAL A 169 8.35 3.10 20.95
N TYR A 170 7.17 2.48 20.97
CA TYR A 170 6.55 2.09 22.23
C TYR A 170 7.31 0.94 22.90
N ALA A 171 7.68 -0.08 22.14
CA ALA A 171 8.46 -1.20 22.64
C ALA A 171 9.79 -0.73 23.23
N GLU A 172 10.49 0.20 22.55
CA GLU A 172 11.70 0.86 23.03
C GLU A 172 11.50 1.53 24.39
N LYS A 173 10.48 2.39 24.51
CA LYS A 173 10.18 3.13 25.74
C LYS A 173 9.82 2.24 26.92
N HIS A 174 9.34 1.04 26.64
CA HIS A 174 8.93 0.06 27.64
C HIS A 174 9.94 -1.08 27.79
N GLU A 175 11.12 -0.98 27.16
CA GLU A 175 12.19 -1.99 27.21
C GLU A 175 11.71 -3.39 26.77
N ILE A 176 10.82 -3.44 25.78
CA ILE A 176 10.24 -4.66 25.22
C ILE A 176 11.03 -5.06 23.98
N GLU A 177 11.71 -6.20 24.04
CA GLU A 177 12.54 -6.70 22.93
C GLU A 177 11.74 -7.50 21.89
N THR A 178 10.63 -8.14 22.31
CA THR A 178 9.79 -8.95 21.44
C THR A 178 8.39 -8.36 21.31
N ILE A 179 8.01 -7.99 20.09
CA ILE A 179 6.71 -7.42 19.75
C ILE A 179 5.75 -8.56 19.41
N THR A 180 4.71 -8.73 20.24
CA THR A 180 3.67 -9.76 20.09
C THR A 180 2.36 -9.17 19.58
N GLU A 181 1.43 -10.01 19.10
CA GLU A 181 0.08 -9.54 18.73
C GLU A 181 -0.60 -8.80 19.89
N ALA A 182 -0.43 -9.29 21.14
CA ALA A 182 -1.00 -8.66 22.32
C ALA A 182 -0.51 -7.22 22.52
N LEU A 183 0.79 -6.97 22.28
CA LEU A 183 1.36 -5.63 22.34
C LEU A 183 0.76 -4.71 21.27
N VAL A 184 0.63 -5.22 20.04
CA VAL A 184 0.03 -4.48 18.91
C VAL A 184 -1.43 -4.13 19.22
N GLU A 185 -2.21 -5.08 19.74
CA GLU A 185 -3.61 -4.87 20.13
C GLU A 185 -3.76 -3.89 21.29
N GLU A 186 -2.86 -3.91 22.27
CA GLU A 186 -2.82 -2.90 23.33
C GLU A 186 -2.65 -1.49 22.75
N LYS A 187 -1.72 -1.32 21.81
CA LYS A 187 -1.53 -0.04 21.11
C LYS A 187 -2.76 0.37 20.32
N TYR A 188 -3.39 -0.56 19.62
CA TYR A 188 -4.57 -0.25 18.84
C TYR A 188 -5.74 0.15 19.74
N ALA A 189 -5.88 -0.48 20.91
CA ALA A 189 -6.87 -0.11 21.90
C ALA A 189 -6.61 1.29 22.49
N GLU A 190 -5.35 1.67 22.72
CA GLU A 190 -4.98 3.01 23.14
C GLU A 190 -5.34 4.05 22.07
N TRP A 191 -4.98 3.79 20.81
CA TRP A 191 -5.30 4.67 19.69
C TRP A 191 -6.81 4.76 19.44
N ALA A 192 -7.53 3.65 19.60
CA ALA A 192 -8.99 3.63 19.50
C ALA A 192 -9.65 4.60 20.48
N LYS A 193 -9.13 4.70 21.72
CA LYS A 193 -9.62 5.67 22.71
C LYS A 193 -9.39 7.11 22.28
N GLY A 194 -8.28 7.39 21.59
CA GLY A 194 -8.00 8.70 21.00
C GLY A 194 -8.93 8.99 19.83
N SER A 195 -8.96 8.08 18.84
CA SER A 195 -9.81 8.14 17.64
C SER A 195 -11.28 8.35 17.98
N ALA A 196 -11.82 7.60 18.94
CA ALA A 196 -13.22 7.68 19.35
C ALA A 196 -13.63 9.01 20.02
N LYS A 197 -12.66 9.79 20.53
CA LYS A 197 -12.93 11.12 21.08
C LYS A 197 -13.05 12.19 20.00
N GLN A 198 -12.46 11.93 18.83
CA GLN A 198 -12.46 12.91 17.75
C GLN A 198 -13.81 12.97 17.05
N LYS A 199 -14.19 14.19 16.70
CA LYS A 199 -15.40 14.49 15.95
C LYS A 199 -15.03 15.42 14.82
N ARG A 200 -15.50 15.12 13.62
CA ARG A 200 -15.39 16.01 12.47
C ARG A 200 -16.00 17.38 12.79
N GLN A 201 -15.25 18.43 12.48
CA GLN A 201 -15.65 19.81 12.71
C GLN A 201 -15.80 20.60 11.40
N MET A 202 -15.41 20.01 10.26
CA MET A 202 -15.56 20.61 8.94
C MET A 202 -16.55 19.82 8.09
N ALA A 203 -17.07 20.46 7.03
CA ALA A 203 -17.76 19.75 5.96
C ALA A 203 -16.74 18.96 5.12
N TRP A 204 -17.16 17.83 4.56
CA TRP A 204 -16.32 16.96 3.73
C TRP A 204 -17.01 16.71 2.40
N ASP A 205 -16.22 16.67 1.33
CA ASP A 205 -16.69 16.12 0.05
C ASP A 205 -16.96 14.62 0.17
N GLU A 206 -17.94 14.13 -0.59
CA GLU A 206 -18.33 12.70 -0.57
C GLU A 206 -17.16 11.79 -0.94
N ASP A 207 -16.36 12.18 -1.93
CA ASP A 207 -15.18 11.42 -2.38
C ASP A 207 -14.07 11.41 -1.32
N ALA A 208 -13.81 12.53 -0.65
CA ALA A 208 -12.83 12.61 0.44
C ALA A 208 -13.26 11.73 1.62
N LEU A 209 -14.54 11.79 1.99
CA LEU A 209 -15.11 10.96 3.05
C LEU A 209 -15.02 9.47 2.70
N ALA A 210 -15.35 9.09 1.48
CA ALA A 210 -15.28 7.70 1.02
C ALA A 210 -13.85 7.15 1.08
N ARG A 211 -12.82 8.00 0.93
CA ARG A 211 -11.41 7.60 1.11
C ARG A 211 -11.08 7.33 2.56
N VAL A 212 -11.39 8.27 3.45
CA VAL A 212 -11.05 8.14 4.88
C VAL A 212 -11.84 7.02 5.57
N GLN A 213 -13.05 6.70 5.09
CA GLN A 213 -13.81 5.54 5.58
C GLN A 213 -13.13 4.19 5.35
N ARG A 214 -12.16 4.08 4.44
CA ARG A 214 -11.37 2.86 4.24
C ARG A 214 -10.33 2.63 5.33
N ILE A 215 -10.00 3.69 6.09
CA ILE A 215 -9.04 3.63 7.18
C ILE A 215 -9.69 2.94 8.39
N PRO A 216 -9.01 2.02 9.09
CA PRO A 216 -9.59 1.35 10.25
C PRO A 216 -10.09 2.31 11.34
N ASP A 217 -11.23 1.97 11.98
CA ASP A 217 -11.91 2.84 12.96
C ASP A 217 -11.01 3.27 14.12
N PHE A 218 -10.11 2.38 14.58
CA PHE A 218 -9.25 2.63 15.74
C PHE A 218 -8.24 3.77 15.52
N VAL A 219 -7.97 4.17 14.27
CA VAL A 219 -7.12 5.33 13.92
C VAL A 219 -7.86 6.40 13.13
N ARG A 220 -9.01 6.08 12.52
CA ARG A 220 -9.72 6.97 11.59
C ARG A 220 -9.99 8.37 12.14
N GLY A 221 -10.47 8.49 13.38
CA GLY A 221 -10.79 9.79 13.98
C GLY A 221 -9.57 10.69 14.16
N MET A 222 -8.39 10.11 14.41
CA MET A 222 -7.14 10.90 14.46
C MET A 222 -6.70 11.32 13.06
N VAL A 223 -6.87 10.47 12.05
CA VAL A 223 -6.59 10.83 10.66
C VAL A 223 -7.55 11.91 10.15
N GLU A 224 -8.84 11.81 10.50
CA GLU A 224 -9.84 12.85 10.19
C GLU A 224 -9.46 14.20 10.80
N LEU A 225 -8.99 14.23 12.05
CA LEU A 225 -8.52 15.45 12.71
C LEU A 225 -7.38 16.11 11.94
N GLU A 226 -6.38 15.33 11.53
CA GLU A 226 -5.18 15.85 10.86
C GLU A 226 -5.46 16.30 9.43
N ILE A 227 -6.34 15.61 8.71
CA ILE A 227 -6.83 16.07 7.41
C ILE A 227 -7.63 17.37 7.54
N GLU A 228 -8.47 17.51 8.57
CA GLU A 228 -9.16 18.79 8.83
C GLU A 228 -8.17 19.90 9.16
N ARG A 229 -7.08 19.61 9.88
CA ARG A 229 -6.03 20.60 10.13
C ARG A 229 -5.34 21.03 8.82
N CYS A 230 -4.97 20.07 7.99
CA CYS A 230 -4.43 20.32 6.65
C CYS A 230 -5.39 21.20 5.82
N ALA A 231 -6.69 20.88 5.80
CA ALA A 231 -7.69 21.68 5.10
C ALA A 231 -7.80 23.12 5.64
N ARG A 232 -7.71 23.32 6.97
CA ARG A 232 -7.69 24.67 7.56
C ARG A 232 -6.44 25.46 7.21
N GLU A 233 -5.27 24.81 7.21
CA GLU A 233 -4.01 25.46 6.84
C GLU A 233 -3.95 25.83 5.36
N LEU A 234 -4.65 25.06 4.51
CA LEU A 234 -4.88 25.39 3.10
C LEU A 234 -6.02 26.40 2.87
N GLU A 235 -6.59 26.95 3.95
CA GLU A 235 -7.71 27.91 3.91
C GLU A 235 -8.95 27.40 3.16
N LEU A 236 -9.18 26.08 3.17
CA LEU A 236 -10.35 25.46 2.56
C LEU A 236 -11.56 25.54 3.51
N ASP A 237 -12.75 25.79 2.95
CA ASP A 237 -14.02 25.80 3.68
C ASP A 237 -14.54 24.38 4.00
N ARG A 238 -14.00 23.38 3.30
CA ARG A 238 -14.31 21.95 3.46
C ARG A 238 -13.13 21.07 3.11
N VAL A 239 -13.16 19.83 3.60
CA VAL A 239 -12.18 18.82 3.25
C VAL A 239 -12.46 18.27 1.86
N THR A 240 -11.50 18.46 0.96
CA THR A 240 -11.49 17.96 -0.42
C THR A 240 -10.56 16.76 -0.56
N THR A 241 -10.60 16.06 -1.69
CA THR A 241 -9.63 14.98 -1.95
C THR A 241 -8.19 15.50 -2.02
N ALA A 242 -7.98 16.74 -2.46
CA ALA A 242 -6.66 17.36 -2.49
C ALA A 242 -6.08 17.57 -1.08
N ALA A 243 -6.90 17.92 -0.09
CA ALA A 243 -6.46 18.00 1.30
C ALA A 243 -6.09 16.62 1.86
N VAL A 244 -6.84 15.57 1.51
CA VAL A 244 -6.51 14.18 1.89
C VAL A 244 -5.18 13.74 1.27
N ASP A 245 -4.97 14.03 -0.01
CA ASP A 245 -3.73 13.70 -0.73
C ASP A 245 -2.54 14.43 -0.13
N MET A 246 -2.64 15.75 0.06
CA MET A 246 -1.57 16.55 0.65
C MET A 246 -1.21 16.10 2.06
N ALA A 247 -2.21 15.83 2.91
CA ALA A 247 -1.96 15.33 4.25
C ALA A 247 -1.23 13.97 4.21
N SER A 248 -1.67 13.06 3.34
CA SER A 248 -1.04 11.73 3.18
C SER A 248 0.41 11.83 2.68
N GLU A 249 0.68 12.71 1.72
CA GLU A 249 2.03 12.98 1.19
C GLU A 249 2.93 13.61 2.25
N ALA A 250 2.42 14.56 3.05
CA ALA A 250 3.21 15.23 4.10
C ALA A 250 3.66 14.28 5.22
N TRP A 251 2.89 13.22 5.50
CA TRP A 251 3.28 12.21 6.48
C TRP A 251 4.29 11.20 5.92
N GLU A 252 4.33 11.03 4.60
CA GLU A 252 5.23 10.08 3.95
C GLU A 252 6.69 10.47 4.19
N GLY A 253 7.42 9.62 4.90
CA GLY A 253 8.83 9.83 5.24
C GLY A 253 9.09 10.58 6.56
N MET A 254 8.07 11.13 7.22
CA MET A 254 8.24 11.85 8.50
C MET A 254 8.16 10.95 9.74
N GLY A 255 7.59 9.75 9.61
CA GLY A 255 7.42 8.78 10.72
C GLY A 255 6.38 9.20 11.77
N ASP A 256 5.82 10.40 11.66
CA ASP A 256 4.78 10.95 12.53
C ASP A 256 3.69 11.65 11.69
N PHE A 257 2.46 11.63 12.18
CA PHE A 257 1.30 12.29 11.55
C PHE A 257 0.66 13.34 12.46
N HIS A 258 1.09 13.47 13.73
CA HIS A 258 0.61 14.53 14.61
C HIS A 258 1.33 15.84 14.32
N SER A 259 0.67 16.73 13.58
CA SER A 259 1.16 18.08 13.32
C SER A 259 1.24 18.97 14.58
N ASP A 260 0.80 18.49 15.75
CA ASP A 260 1.02 19.17 17.03
C ASP A 260 2.51 19.40 17.33
N ALA A 261 3.39 18.54 16.79
CA ALA A 261 4.84 18.71 16.88
C ALA A 261 5.42 19.59 15.75
N ASN A 262 4.67 19.84 14.66
CA ASN A 262 5.09 20.56 13.46
C ASN A 262 3.96 21.48 12.96
N PRO A 263 3.80 22.69 13.53
CA PRO A 263 2.66 23.57 13.26
C PRO A 263 2.64 24.20 11.85
N ASP A 264 3.71 24.01 11.06
CA ASP A 264 3.81 24.48 9.68
C ASP A 264 3.81 23.32 8.67
N LEU A 265 3.46 22.09 9.11
CA LEU A 265 3.58 20.87 8.30
C LEU A 265 2.87 20.96 6.94
N TYR A 266 1.74 21.69 6.86
CA TYR A 266 0.96 21.78 5.63
C TYR A 266 1.08 23.16 4.94
N LYS A 267 1.95 24.05 5.44
CA LYS A 267 2.24 25.31 4.76
C LYS A 267 3.15 25.04 3.56
N LYS A 268 2.74 25.49 2.38
CA LYS A 268 3.63 25.60 1.22
C LYS A 268 4.42 26.90 1.33
N ASP A 269 5.74 26.81 1.17
CA ASP A 269 6.65 27.95 0.98
C ASP A 269 6.25 28.81 -0.24
#